data_AF-A0A948Z3I4-F1
#
_entry.id   AF-A0A948Z3I4-F1
#
_cell.length_a   1.000
_cell.length_b   1.000
_cell.length_c   1.000
_cell.angle_alpha   90.00
_cell.angle_beta   90.00
_cell.angle_gamma   90.00
#
_symmetry.space_group_name_H-M   'P 1'
#
loop_
_entity.id
_entity.type
_entity.pdbx_description
1 polymer ?
#
loop_
_entity_poly.entity_id
_entity_poly.type
_entity_poly.pdbx_seq_one_letter_code
_entity_poly.pdbx_strand_id
1 'polypeptide(L)' 'MSEIRMTGEIRTDYDCETTGLPAERWGEAVFKVGDEEIVLEVSVEKNVIVSIMAGDDAVWKGTLKGLKELLKSQIRPK' A
#
# COMPACT_ATOMS: atom_id res chain seq x y z
N MET A 1 -16.77 2.63 -20.11
CA MET A 1 -15.40 2.61 -19.53
C MET A 1 -15.45 3.47 -18.29
N SER A 2 -15.65 2.88 -17.12
CA SER A 2 -15.67 3.63 -15.85
C SER A 2 -14.27 4.14 -15.55
N GLU A 3 -14.11 5.43 -15.28
CA GLU A 3 -12.85 6.00 -14.81
C GLU A 3 -12.47 5.31 -13.50
N ILE A 4 -11.35 4.58 -13.51
CA ILE A 4 -10.77 4.12 -12.26
C ILE A 4 -10.27 5.37 -11.55
N ARG A 5 -10.75 5.59 -10.32
CA ARG A 5 -10.38 6.71 -9.45
C ARG A 5 -10.22 6.17 -8.04
N MET A 6 -9.02 6.24 -7.50
CA MET A 6 -8.68 6.01 -6.10
C MET A 6 -8.26 7.34 -5.46
N THR A 7 -8.32 7.39 -4.13
CA THR A 7 -7.74 8.50 -3.36
C THR A 7 -6.73 7.94 -2.38
N GLY A 8 -5.55 8.56 -2.31
CA GLY A 8 -4.52 8.26 -1.32
C GLY A 8 -4.66 9.14 -0.08
N GLU A 9 -4.16 8.61 1.04
CA GLU A 9 -4.07 9.32 2.31
C GLU A 9 -2.81 8.88 3.07
N ILE A 10 -2.09 9.85 3.65
CA ILE A 10 -0.98 9.60 4.56
C ILE A 10 -1.14 10.47 5.80
N ARG A 11 -0.94 9.87 6.97
CA ARG A 11 -0.99 10.54 8.27
C ARG A 11 0.33 10.31 8.99
N THR A 12 0.76 11.31 9.75
CA THR A 12 1.99 11.25 10.55
C THR A 12 1.70 11.66 12.00
N ASP A 13 2.69 11.49 12.87
CA ASP A 13 2.67 11.94 14.27
C ASP A 13 2.80 13.47 14.44
N TYR A 14 3.13 14.20 13.37
CA TYR A 14 3.27 15.66 13.37
C TYR A 14 1.94 16.41 13.11
N ASP A 15 0.79 15.73 13.20
CA ASP A 15 -0.55 16.26 12.86
C ASP A 15 -0.59 16.89 11.45
N CYS A 16 0.25 16.39 10.54
CA CYS A 16 0.21 16.73 9.14
C CYS A 16 -0.42 15.57 8.35
N GLU A 17 -1.70 15.72 8.04
CA GLU A 17 -2.46 14.78 7.21
C GLU A 17 -2.47 15.29 5.76
N THR A 18 -2.12 14.42 4.81
CA THR A 18 -2.41 14.67 3.40
C THR A 18 -3.48 13.69 2.96
N THR A 19 -4.68 14.20 2.70
CA THR A 19 -5.88 13.42 2.40
C THR A 19 -6.39 13.72 0.99
N GLY A 20 -7.13 12.80 0.39
CA GLY A 20 -7.84 13.03 -0.87
C GLY A 20 -6.95 13.15 -2.11
N LEU A 21 -5.71 12.65 -2.07
CA LEU A 21 -4.80 12.69 -3.21
C LEU A 21 -5.39 11.87 -4.37
N PRO A 22 -5.80 12.50 -5.49
CA PRO A 22 -6.43 11.79 -6.58
C PRO A 22 -5.41 10.91 -7.28
N ALA A 23 -5.78 9.66 -7.53
CA ALA A 23 -4.98 8.72 -8.30
C ALA A 23 -5.91 7.94 -9.23
N GLU A 24 -5.51 7.78 -10.49
CA GLU A 24 -6.36 7.09 -11.46
C GLU A 24 -6.29 5.57 -11.28
N ARG A 25 -5.08 5.00 -11.25
CA ARG A 25 -4.91 3.55 -11.27
C ARG A 25 -3.90 3.02 -10.27
N TRP A 26 -3.13 3.89 -9.63
CA TRP A 26 -2.10 3.48 -8.71
C TRP A 26 -1.75 4.63 -7.78
N GLY A 27 -1.21 4.29 -6.62
CA GLY A 27 -0.57 5.22 -5.71
C GLY A 27 0.27 4.46 -4.70
N GLU A 28 1.30 5.14 -4.23
CA GLU A 28 2.29 4.56 -3.34
C GLU A 28 2.51 5.47 -2.13
N ALA A 29 2.77 4.87 -0.99
CA ALA A 29 3.32 5.54 0.17
C ALA A 29 4.76 5.02 0.36
N VAL A 30 5.71 5.94 0.33
CA VAL A 30 7.14 5.66 0.51
C VAL A 30 7.57 6.26 1.85
N PHE A 31 8.04 5.41 2.76
CA PHE A 31 8.58 5.79 4.05
C PHE A 31 10.08 5.53 4.06
N LYS A 32 10.88 6.56 4.38
CA LYS A 32 12.34 6.44 4.52
C LYS A 32 12.71 6.45 6.00
N VAL A 33 13.39 5.40 6.46
CA VAL A 33 13.76 5.23 7.88
C VAL A 33 15.24 4.89 7.96
N GLY A 34 16.08 5.89 8.20
CA GLY A 34 17.53 5.73 8.10
C GLY A 34 17.92 5.35 6.66
N ASP A 35 18.56 4.19 6.50
CA ASP A 35 18.95 3.64 5.20
C ASP A 35 17.91 2.68 4.61
N GLU A 36 16.79 2.45 5.32
CA GLU A 36 15.70 1.57 4.86
C GLU A 36 14.62 2.35 4.12
N GLU A 37 14.04 1.72 3.10
CA GLU A 37 12.87 2.21 2.39
C GLU A 37 11.72 1.21 2.52
N ILE A 38 10.57 1.69 2.99
CA ILE A 38 9.33 0.90 3.09
C ILE A 38 8.33 1.48 2.10
N VAL A 39 7.90 0.66 1.14
CA VAL A 39 6.96 1.06 0.09
C VAL A 39 5.69 0.25 0.20
N LEU A 40 4.55 0.93 0.23
CA LEU A 40 3.23 0.36 0.05
C LEU A 40 2.62 0.90 -1.23
N GLU A 41 2.55 0.08 -2.27
CA GLU A 41 1.90 0.40 -3.54
C GLU A 41 0.53 -0.28 -3.59
N VAL A 42 -0.49 0.48 -4.00
CA VAL A 42 -1.80 -0.05 -4.36
C VAL A 42 -2.10 0.32 -5.81
N SER A 43 -2.42 -0.67 -6.62
CA SER A 43 -2.87 -0.48 -8.01
C SER A 43 -4.24 -1.09 -8.22
N VAL A 44 -5.11 -0.34 -8.90
CA VAL A 44 -6.47 -0.75 -9.26
C VAL A 44 -6.52 -0.94 -10.78
N GLU A 45 -6.49 -2.20 -11.20
CA GLU A 45 -6.68 -2.59 -12.60
C GLU A 45 -7.98 -3.40 -12.76
N LYS A 46 -7.92 -4.62 -13.31
CA LYS A 46 -9.02 -5.60 -13.24
C LYS A 46 -9.24 -6.12 -11.83
N ASN A 47 -8.17 -6.18 -11.03
CA ASN A 47 -8.15 -6.55 -9.63
C ASN A 47 -7.36 -5.50 -8.85
N VAL A 48 -7.58 -5.42 -7.54
CA VAL A 48 -6.72 -4.62 -6.65
C VAL A 48 -5.45 -5.39 -6.37
N ILE A 49 -4.32 -4.83 -6.78
CA ILE A 49 -2.96 -5.32 -6.56
C ILE A 49 -2.34 -4.51 -5.43
N VAL A 50 -1.65 -5.19 -4.54
CA VAL A 50 -0.89 -4.58 -3.44
C VAL A 50 0.56 -5.06 -3.53
N SER A 51 1.50 -4.12 -3.45
CA SER A 51 2.92 -4.38 -3.31
C SER A 51 3.42 -3.82 -1.99
N ILE A 52 4.19 -4.61 -1.24
CA ILE A 52 4.83 -4.21 0.01
C ILE A 52 6.32 -4.51 -0.16
N MET A 53 7.14 -3.48 -0.01
CA MET A 53 8.60 -3.61 0.01
C MET A 53 9.11 -3.06 1.33
N ALA A 54 9.97 -3.80 2.02
CA ALA A 54 10.71 -3.34 3.17
C ALA A 54 12.18 -3.66 2.91
N GLY A 55 12.93 -2.65 2.46
CA GLY A 55 14.25 -2.85 1.90
C GLY A 55 14.24 -3.71 0.62
N ASP A 56 15.41 -4.23 0.26
CA ASP A 56 15.60 -5.04 -0.95
C ASP A 56 15.29 -6.53 -0.76
N ASP A 57 15.24 -7.01 0.49
CA ASP A 57 15.19 -8.43 0.84
C ASP A 57 13.80 -8.92 1.26
N ALA A 58 12.88 -8.01 1.62
CA ALA A 58 11.50 -8.35 1.98
C ALA A 58 10.49 -7.70 1.03
N VAL A 59 10.18 -8.41 -0.07
CA VAL A 59 9.21 -7.97 -1.09
C VAL A 59 8.04 -8.94 -1.19
N TRP A 60 6.82 -8.39 -1.16
CA TRP A 60 5.59 -9.12 -1.41
C TRP A 60 4.71 -8.38 -2.42
N LYS A 61 4.20 -9.08 -3.43
CA LYS A 61 3.24 -8.54 -4.41
C LYS A 61 2.13 -9.54 -4.68
N GLY A 62 0.88 -9.09 -4.66
CA GLY A 62 -0.26 -9.96 -4.90
C GLY A 62 -1.58 -9.21 -4.95
N THR A 63 -2.68 -9.97 -4.98
CA THR A 63 -4.03 -9.37 -4.93
C THR A 63 -4.38 -8.96 -3.50
N LEU A 64 -5.29 -8.00 -3.34
CA LEU A 64 -5.85 -7.65 -2.01
C LEU A 64 -6.45 -8.88 -1.30
N LYS A 65 -7.02 -9.84 -2.05
CA LYS A 65 -7.49 -11.10 -1.50
C LYS A 65 -6.33 -11.93 -0.93
N GLY A 66 -5.25 -12.07 -1.69
CA GLY A 66 -4.04 -12.78 -1.26
C GLY A 66 -3.41 -12.15 -0.02
N LEU A 67 -3.36 -10.82 0.06
CA LEU A 67 -2.86 -10.13 1.27
C LEU A 67 -3.72 -10.48 2.49
N LYS A 68 -5.05 -10.45 2.36
CA LYS A 68 -5.97 -10.82 3.46
C LYS A 68 -5.77 -12.26 3.94
N GLU A 69 -5.52 -13.20 3.03
CA GLU A 69 -5.25 -14.60 3.36
C GLU A 69 -3.89 -14.78 4.04
N LEU A 70 -2.86 -14.06 3.57
CA LEU A 70 -1.54 -14.02 4.20
C LEU A 70 -1.63 -13.53 5.65
N LEU A 71 -2.29 -12.39 5.88
CA LEU A 71 -2.45 -11.81 7.22
C LEU A 71 -3.19 -12.76 8.17
N LYS A 72 -4.26 -13.42 7.69
CA LYS A 72 -5.03 -14.38 8.50
C LYS A 72 -4.26 -15.66 8.84
N SER A 73 -3.35 -16.10 7.96
CA SER A 73 -2.64 -17.37 8.13
C SER A 73 -1.35 -17.23 8.94
N GLN A 74 -0.66 -16.09 8.84
CA GLN A 74 0.66 -15.90 9.44
C GLN A 74 0.65 -15.00 10.68
N ILE A 75 -0.34 -14.11 10.82
CA ILE A 75 -0.40 -13.16 11.95
C ILE A 75 -1.45 -13.65 12.94
N ARG A 76 -1.01 -14.04 14.15
CA ARG A 76 -1.96 -14.25 15.26
C ARG A 76 -2.56 -12.88 15.62
N PRO A 77 -3.89 -12.76 15.71
CA PRO A 77 -4.50 -11.53 16.19
C PRO A 77 -3.94 -11.22 17.58
N LYS A 78 -3.57 -9.96 17.79
CA LYS A 78 -3.18 -9.44 19.09
C LYS A 78 -4.41 -9.30 19.97
#